data_AF-A0A2K1L9U4-F1
#
_entry.id   AF-A0A2K1L9U4-F1
#
_cell.length_a   1.000
_cell.length_b   1.000
_cell.length_c   1.000
_cell.angle_alpha   90.00
_cell.angle_beta   90.00
_cell.angle_gamma   90.00
#
_symmetry.space_group_name_H-M   'P 1'
#
loop_
_entity.id
_entity.type
_entity.pdbx_description
1 polymer ?
#
loop_
_entity_poly.entity_id
_entity_poly.type
_entity_poly.pdbx_seq_one_letter_code
_entity_poly.pdbx_strand_id
1 'polypeptide(L)'
;MTFGVNSRERPVRARKDGNKWEGTRDDPPRPSPIRVATLPLIEEASVIHTLFLPWPPSPACSAAPPAYSWRSSTMVKHNNVIPNGHFKKDWQNYVRTWFNQPARKKRRRTARQKKAAAVFPRPTAGPLRPVVHSQTLRYNAKIRAGRGFTLDELKAAGIPKKLAPTIGIAVDHRRKNRCLESLQENVNRLNTYRAKLVVFPRRARKSKAGDATAEELSSATQVTRSVLPIVKPRPTVEIVSVTDEMKSQKGYYKLRQERMNERLVGVRKKKAEQAEKEEKK
;
A
#
# COMPACT_ATOMS: atom_id res chain seq x y z
N MET A 1 70.39 -13.70 4.94
CA MET A 1 71.14 -12.54 4.40
C MET A 1 70.33 -11.95 3.26
N THR A 2 70.19 -10.61 3.27
CA THR A 2 69.67 -9.70 2.22
C THR A 2 68.22 -9.94 1.74
N PHE A 3 67.20 -9.32 2.34
CA PHE A 3 66.65 -7.96 2.09
C PHE A 3 66.30 -7.65 0.62
N GLY A 4 65.02 -7.35 0.37
CA GLY A 4 64.50 -6.91 -0.91
C GLY A 4 63.04 -6.45 -0.84
N VAL A 5 62.78 -5.45 0.02
CA VAL A 5 61.52 -4.69 0.03
C VAL A 5 61.45 -3.92 -1.29
N ASN A 6 60.41 -4.14 -2.09
CA ASN A 6 60.16 -3.33 -3.29
C ASN A 6 58.79 -2.66 -3.20
N SER A 7 58.82 -1.51 -2.55
CA SER A 7 57.83 -0.44 -2.55
C SER A 7 57.64 0.08 -3.99
N ARG A 8 56.51 -0.27 -4.61
CA ARG A 8 55.99 0.46 -5.77
C ARG A 8 54.80 1.30 -5.35
N GLU A 9 55.11 2.54 -5.01
CA GLU A 9 54.18 3.66 -4.91
C GLU A 9 53.30 3.71 -6.16
N ARG A 10 51.98 3.71 -5.99
CA ARG A 10 51.04 4.07 -7.05
C ARG A 10 50.62 5.53 -6.86
N PRO A 11 50.58 6.32 -7.94
CA PRO A 11 50.32 7.75 -7.86
C PRO A 11 48.88 8.03 -7.41
N VAL A 12 48.77 8.91 -6.41
CA VAL A 12 47.54 9.54 -5.95
C VAL A 12 46.93 10.34 -7.10
N ARG A 13 45.85 9.86 -7.71
CA ARG A 13 45.03 10.67 -8.62
C ARG A 13 44.03 11.48 -7.81
N ALA A 14 44.25 12.79 -7.80
CA ALA A 14 43.31 13.76 -7.26
C ALA A 14 42.02 13.85 -8.11
N ARG A 15 40.90 13.84 -7.39
CA ARG A 15 39.57 14.47 -7.61
C ARG A 15 38.88 14.35 -8.98
N LYS A 16 37.69 13.74 -8.93
CA LYS A 16 36.48 14.33 -9.53
C LYS A 16 35.32 14.13 -8.57
N ASP A 17 35.17 15.08 -7.66
CA ASP A 17 34.00 15.18 -6.78
C ASP A 17 32.76 15.43 -7.65
N GLY A 18 31.79 14.52 -7.52
CA GLY A 18 30.59 14.47 -8.34
C GLY A 18 29.42 13.91 -7.55
N ASN A 19 29.03 14.66 -6.50
CA ASN A 19 27.76 14.69 -5.80
C ASN A 19 26.85 13.46 -5.90
N LYS A 20 27.09 12.56 -4.95
CA LYS A 20 26.14 11.60 -4.39
C LYS A 20 25.03 12.36 -3.65
N TRP A 21 23.89 12.59 -4.30
CA TRP A 21 22.67 12.98 -3.58
C TRP A 21 22.05 11.73 -2.92
N GLU A 22 22.67 11.26 -1.84
CA GLU A 22 21.98 10.47 -0.82
C GLU A 22 21.26 11.45 0.12
N GLY A 23 20.07 11.87 -0.28
CA GLY A 23 19.14 12.50 0.65
C GLY A 23 18.42 11.41 1.45
N THR A 24 18.97 11.04 2.60
CA THR A 24 18.16 10.56 3.72
C THR A 24 17.07 11.60 3.95
N ARG A 25 15.81 11.21 3.73
CA ARG A 25 14.68 12.05 4.16
C ARG A 25 14.63 11.93 5.67
N ASP A 26 15.12 12.96 6.34
CA ASP A 26 14.78 13.20 7.74
C ASP A 26 13.25 13.32 7.81
N ASP A 27 12.63 12.37 8.49
CA ASP A 27 11.22 12.48 8.89
C ASP A 27 11.11 13.70 9.83
N PRO A 28 10.12 14.60 9.64
CA PRO A 28 9.93 15.71 10.59
C PRO A 28 9.64 15.14 11.99
N PRO A 29 10.17 15.73 13.07
CA PRO A 29 9.87 15.27 14.42
C PRO A 29 8.36 15.39 14.67
N ARG A 30 7.78 14.35 15.27
CA ARG A 30 6.36 14.32 15.65
C ARG A 30 6.09 15.46 16.64
N PRO A 31 4.95 16.18 16.52
CA PRO A 31 4.57 17.14 17.54
C PRO A 31 4.34 16.41 18.87
N SER A 32 4.96 16.93 19.93
CA SER A 32 4.75 16.47 21.31
C SER A 32 3.27 16.67 21.71
N PRO A 33 2.73 15.81 22.59
CA PRO A 33 1.34 15.92 23.03
C PRO A 33 1.10 17.23 23.80
N ILE A 34 -0.03 17.85 23.50
CA ILE A 34 -0.55 19.07 24.15
C ILE A 34 -0.68 18.78 25.65
N ARG A 35 0.16 19.42 26.47
CA ARG A 35 -0.06 19.50 27.92
C ARG A 35 -1.18 20.51 28.15
N VAL A 36 -2.35 20.00 28.52
CA VAL A 36 -3.45 20.80 29.06
C VAL A 36 -3.07 21.16 30.49
N ALA A 37 -2.84 22.44 30.75
CA ALA A 37 -2.70 22.96 32.10
C ALA A 37 -3.92 23.84 32.40
N THR A 38 -4.75 23.36 33.32
CA THR A 38 -5.80 24.13 33.99
C THR A 38 -5.15 25.11 34.96
N LEU A 39 -5.41 26.41 34.80
CA LEU A 39 -5.10 27.42 35.82
C LEU A 39 -6.29 27.57 36.78
N PRO A 40 -6.07 27.58 38.10
CA PRO A 40 -7.13 27.84 39.08
C PRO A 40 -7.39 29.35 39.23
N LEU A 41 -8.67 29.68 39.44
CA LEU A 41 -9.14 30.89 40.12
C LEU A 41 -8.49 30.99 41.50
N ILE A 42 -8.10 32.19 41.94
CA ILE A 42 -8.21 32.68 43.32
C ILE A 42 -8.16 34.22 43.31
N GLU A 43 -9.05 34.78 44.13
CA GLU A 43 -9.24 36.18 44.50
C GLU A 43 -8.08 36.71 45.36
N GLU A 44 -7.82 38.02 45.34
CA GLU A 44 -8.04 38.89 46.51
C GLU A 44 -7.62 40.33 46.26
N ALA A 45 -8.29 41.21 46.99
CA ALA A 45 -8.25 42.65 46.98
C ALA A 45 -7.03 43.22 47.74
N SER A 46 -6.60 44.44 47.38
CA SER A 46 -6.49 45.55 48.34
C SER A 46 -5.99 46.85 47.68
N VAL A 47 -6.85 47.87 47.74
CA VAL A 47 -6.59 49.23 48.24
C VAL A 47 -5.23 49.87 47.91
N ILE A 48 -5.24 50.88 47.02
CA ILE A 48 -4.38 52.06 47.16
C ILE A 48 -5.26 53.31 46.99
N HIS A 49 -5.41 54.00 48.11
CA HIS A 49 -5.91 55.36 48.25
C HIS A 49 -4.87 56.31 47.65
N THR A 50 -5.27 57.34 46.90
CA THR A 50 -4.94 58.76 47.17
C THR A 50 -5.15 59.70 45.96
N LEU A 51 -5.80 60.81 46.29
CA LEU A 51 -5.60 62.17 45.77
C LEU A 51 -6.27 62.58 44.45
N PHE A 52 -7.52 62.99 44.68
CA PHE A 52 -8.27 64.06 44.04
C PHE A 52 -7.43 65.30 43.67
N LEU A 53 -7.44 65.69 42.39
CA LEU A 53 -7.15 67.05 41.92
C LEU A 53 -8.18 67.42 40.83
N PRO A 54 -8.72 68.66 40.83
CA PRO A 54 -9.93 69.02 40.11
C PRO A 54 -9.73 69.33 38.61
N TRP A 55 -10.80 69.05 37.88
CA TRP A 55 -11.05 69.19 36.45
C TRP A 55 -10.94 70.63 35.91
N PRO A 56 -10.49 70.86 34.66
CA PRO A 56 -10.94 71.99 33.85
C PRO A 56 -11.68 71.56 32.56
N PRO A 57 -12.62 72.39 32.06
CA PRO A 57 -13.78 71.97 31.29
C PRO A 57 -13.51 71.67 29.82
N SER A 58 -14.36 70.80 29.27
CA SER A 58 -14.44 70.40 27.86
C SER A 58 -14.62 71.56 26.89
N PRO A 59 -13.91 71.60 25.75
CA PRO A 59 -14.41 72.27 24.56
C PRO A 59 -15.28 71.29 23.76
N ALA A 60 -16.55 71.66 23.59
CA ALA A 60 -17.44 71.02 22.63
C ALA A 60 -16.82 71.06 21.22
N CYS A 61 -16.65 69.90 20.58
CA CYS A 61 -16.41 69.84 19.15
C CYS A 61 -17.28 68.74 18.53
N SER A 62 -18.35 69.22 17.91
CA SER A 62 -19.25 68.56 17.00
C SER A 62 -18.51 67.93 15.81
N ALA A 63 -18.58 66.61 15.67
CA ALA A 63 -18.58 65.92 14.38
C ALA A 63 -18.91 64.44 14.59
N ALA A 64 -20.13 64.03 14.27
CA ALA A 64 -20.40 62.62 14.02
C ALA A 64 -19.59 62.21 12.77
N PRO A 65 -18.71 61.20 12.82
CA PRO A 65 -18.08 60.68 11.60
C PRO A 65 -19.19 60.12 10.69
N PRO A 66 -19.13 60.37 9.37
CA PRO A 66 -20.12 59.81 8.45
C PRO A 66 -20.11 58.30 8.61
N ALA A 67 -21.31 57.73 8.78
CA ALA A 67 -21.51 56.29 8.84
C ALA A 67 -20.80 55.66 7.63
N TYR A 68 -19.62 55.06 7.87
CA TYR A 68 -19.05 54.12 6.93
C TYR A 68 -20.05 52.98 6.87
N SER A 69 -20.93 53.01 5.87
CA SER A 69 -21.67 51.83 5.48
C SER A 69 -20.61 50.77 5.19
N TRP A 70 -20.48 49.80 6.10
CA TRP A 70 -19.77 48.58 5.81
C TRP A 70 -20.55 47.92 4.69
N ARG A 71 -20.22 48.27 3.45
CA ARG A 71 -20.70 47.58 2.28
C ARG A 71 -20.09 46.20 2.41
N SER A 72 -20.87 45.28 2.95
CA SER A 72 -20.57 43.86 3.04
C SER A 72 -20.12 43.43 1.66
N SER A 73 -18.81 43.33 1.46
CA SER A 73 -18.25 42.76 0.25
C SER A 73 -18.64 41.29 0.29
N THR A 74 -19.82 40.99 -0.25
CA THR A 74 -20.31 39.63 -0.44
C THR A 74 -19.39 39.02 -1.50
N MET A 75 -18.30 38.43 -0.99
CA MET A 75 -17.16 37.92 -1.73
C MET A 75 -17.52 36.84 -2.76
N VAL A 76 -18.77 36.37 -2.75
CA VAL A 76 -19.33 35.40 -3.70
C VAL A 76 -20.66 35.95 -4.21
N LYS A 77 -20.73 36.18 -5.52
CA LYS A 77 -21.87 36.82 -6.21
C LYS A 77 -23.14 35.93 -6.26
N HIS A 78 -23.01 34.63 -6.06
CA HIS A 78 -24.09 33.66 -6.24
C HIS A 78 -24.15 32.69 -5.06
N ASN A 79 -25.26 31.94 -4.97
CA ASN A 79 -25.42 30.82 -4.05
C ASN A 79 -24.62 29.59 -4.52
N ASN A 80 -23.31 29.77 -4.67
CA ASN A 80 -22.37 28.73 -5.09
C ASN A 80 -21.62 28.20 -3.86
N VAL A 81 -21.14 26.96 -3.96
CA VAL A 81 -20.24 26.38 -2.97
C VAL A 81 -19.00 27.27 -2.82
N ILE A 82 -18.62 27.56 -1.58
CA ILE A 82 -17.41 28.34 -1.27
C ILE A 82 -16.20 27.63 -1.91
N PRO A 83 -15.45 28.28 -2.81
CA PRO A 83 -14.36 27.63 -3.52
C PRO A 83 -13.21 27.30 -2.57
N ASN A 84 -12.84 26.01 -2.50
CA ASN A 84 -11.64 25.55 -1.78
C ASN A 84 -10.51 25.21 -2.76
N GLY A 85 -10.07 26.22 -3.51
CA GLY A 85 -8.97 26.09 -4.48
C GLY A 85 -7.64 25.84 -3.80
N HIS A 86 -6.92 24.78 -4.20
CA HIS A 86 -5.62 24.43 -3.64
C HIS A 86 -4.46 25.10 -4.40
N PHE A 87 -4.59 26.39 -4.67
CA PHE A 87 -3.59 27.22 -5.36
C PHE A 87 -2.91 28.19 -4.39
N LYS A 88 -2.68 27.74 -3.15
CA LYS A 88 -2.15 28.56 -2.04
C LYS A 88 -0.63 28.77 -2.09
N LYS A 89 0.06 28.02 -2.94
CA LYS A 89 1.51 28.10 -3.16
C LYS A 89 1.78 28.57 -4.57
N ASP A 90 3.01 29.00 -4.84
CA ASP A 90 3.47 29.31 -6.18
C ASP A 90 3.56 28.03 -7.03
N TRP A 91 2.42 27.67 -7.62
CA TRP A 91 2.23 26.45 -8.38
C TRP A 91 2.75 26.58 -9.82
N GLN A 92 2.98 27.80 -10.32
CA GLN A 92 3.47 28.05 -11.67
C GLN A 92 4.85 27.43 -11.90
N ASN A 93 5.70 27.46 -10.85
CA ASN A 93 7.01 26.80 -10.84
C ASN A 93 6.96 25.26 -10.83
N TYR A 94 5.81 24.65 -10.52
CA TYR A 94 5.63 23.20 -10.42
C TYR A 94 4.63 22.64 -11.43
N VAL A 95 4.41 23.36 -12.54
CA VAL A 95 3.49 22.93 -13.60
C VAL A 95 4.03 21.70 -14.30
N ARG A 96 3.34 20.57 -14.09
CA ARG A 96 3.65 19.32 -14.77
C ARG A 96 2.92 19.23 -16.11
N THR A 97 3.64 19.46 -17.20
CA THR A 97 3.12 19.26 -18.56
C THR A 97 3.22 17.80 -19.01
N TRP A 98 2.41 17.42 -20.01
CA TRP A 98 2.32 16.05 -20.54
C TRP A 98 2.77 15.91 -22.00
N PHE A 99 3.48 16.89 -22.55
CA PHE A 99 4.00 16.85 -23.93
C PHE A 99 4.95 15.66 -24.18
N ASN A 100 5.66 15.19 -23.15
CA ASN A 100 6.55 14.04 -23.22
C ASN A 100 5.85 12.67 -23.14
N GLN A 101 4.52 12.63 -23.01
CA GLN A 101 3.76 11.39 -22.89
C GLN A 101 3.94 10.41 -24.08
N PRO A 102 3.82 10.82 -25.36
CA PRO A 102 4.05 9.93 -26.51
C PRO A 102 5.51 9.43 -26.58
N ALA A 103 6.49 10.31 -26.39
CA ALA A 103 7.90 9.94 -26.36
C ALA A 103 8.20 8.90 -25.25
N ARG A 104 7.60 9.08 -24.06
CA ARG A 104 7.72 8.14 -22.94
C ARG A 104 7.08 6.78 -23.26
N LYS A 105 5.96 6.75 -24.00
CA LYS A 105 5.34 5.50 -24.48
C LYS A 105 6.28 4.77 -25.46
N LYS A 106 6.83 5.45 -26.47
CA LYS A 106 7.79 4.88 -27.43
C LYS A 106 9.03 4.33 -26.74
N ARG A 107 9.65 5.11 -25.82
CA ARG A 107 10.81 4.69 -25.03
C ARG A 107 10.55 3.43 -24.20
N ARG A 108 9.37 3.32 -23.57
CA ARG A 108 9.00 2.11 -22.81
C ARG A 108 8.78 0.90 -23.74
N ARG A 109 8.23 1.10 -24.93
CA ARG A 109 8.04 0.02 -25.93
C ARG A 109 9.38 -0.53 -26.42
N THR A 110 10.31 0.34 -26.82
CA THR A 110 11.64 -0.08 -27.30
C THR A 110 12.43 -0.79 -26.20
N ALA A 111 12.38 -0.29 -24.96
CA ALA A 111 13.02 -0.96 -23.82
C ALA A 111 12.45 -2.37 -23.57
N ARG A 112 11.13 -2.57 -23.71
CA ARG A 112 10.52 -3.90 -23.61
C ARG A 112 10.95 -4.85 -24.71
N GLN A 113 11.06 -4.37 -25.96
CA GLN A 113 11.54 -5.16 -27.10
C GLN A 113 13.01 -5.56 -26.90
N LYS A 114 13.87 -4.62 -26.50
CA LYS A 114 15.28 -4.90 -26.17
C LYS A 114 15.40 -5.95 -25.06
N LYS A 115 14.57 -5.85 -24.01
CA LYS A 115 14.53 -6.83 -22.92
C LYS A 115 14.07 -8.22 -23.41
N ALA A 116 13.07 -8.29 -24.27
CA ALA A 116 12.57 -9.55 -24.81
C ALA A 116 13.66 -10.31 -25.59
N ALA A 117 14.38 -9.60 -26.47
CA ALA A 117 15.50 -10.15 -27.23
C ALA A 117 16.64 -10.62 -26.30
N ALA A 118 17.00 -9.83 -25.28
CA ALA A 118 18.09 -10.17 -24.36
C ALA A 118 17.79 -11.38 -23.45
N VAL A 119 16.51 -11.67 -23.18
CA VAL A 119 16.09 -12.70 -22.22
C VAL A 119 15.65 -14.00 -22.93
N PHE A 120 15.60 -14.01 -24.26
CA PHE A 120 15.25 -15.18 -25.05
C PHE A 120 16.13 -16.40 -24.65
N PRO A 121 15.54 -17.57 -24.36
CA PRO A 121 14.15 -18.00 -24.60
C PRO A 121 13.15 -17.74 -23.44
N ARG A 122 13.56 -17.15 -22.31
CA ARG A 122 12.70 -17.03 -21.11
C ARG A 122 11.52 -16.05 -21.34
N PRO A 123 10.38 -16.22 -20.64
CA PRO A 123 9.22 -15.34 -20.79
C PRO A 123 9.50 -13.87 -20.44
N THR A 124 8.98 -12.94 -21.25
CA THR A 124 9.26 -11.49 -21.13
C THR A 124 8.56 -10.85 -19.92
N ALA A 125 7.40 -11.38 -19.52
CA ALA A 125 6.58 -10.85 -18.42
C ALA A 125 7.21 -11.00 -17.02
N GLY A 126 8.29 -11.78 -16.91
CA GLY A 126 9.01 -12.02 -15.66
C GLY A 126 8.56 -13.30 -14.93
N PRO A 127 8.89 -13.43 -13.64
CA PRO A 127 8.67 -14.66 -12.89
C PRO A 127 7.19 -14.91 -12.57
N LEU A 128 6.82 -16.17 -12.36
CA LEU A 128 5.49 -16.58 -11.92
C LEU A 128 5.15 -15.94 -10.56
N ARG A 129 3.91 -15.49 -10.44
CA ARG A 129 3.37 -14.86 -9.22
C ARG A 129 2.15 -15.65 -8.72
N PRO A 130 1.94 -15.73 -7.39
CA PRO A 130 0.82 -16.47 -6.80
C PRO A 130 -0.50 -15.72 -6.98
N VAL A 131 -1.58 -16.45 -6.78
CA VAL A 131 -2.94 -15.95 -6.61
C VAL A 131 -3.11 -15.46 -5.17
N VAL A 132 -3.56 -14.21 -5.01
CA VAL A 132 -3.73 -13.56 -3.70
C VAL A 132 -5.02 -12.75 -3.65
N HIS A 133 -5.72 -12.83 -2.51
CA HIS A 133 -6.88 -11.99 -2.18
C HIS A 133 -6.47 -10.63 -1.61
N SER A 134 -7.33 -9.61 -1.82
CA SER A 134 -7.12 -8.29 -1.22
C SER A 134 -7.62 -8.25 0.24
N GLN A 135 -7.13 -7.29 1.03
CA GLN A 135 -7.29 -7.31 2.49
C GLN A 135 -8.66 -6.82 2.99
N THR A 136 -9.26 -5.82 2.35
CA THR A 136 -10.47 -5.15 2.89
C THR A 136 -11.75 -5.82 2.44
N LEU A 137 -12.84 -5.70 3.21
CA LEU A 137 -14.16 -6.23 2.89
C LEU A 137 -14.66 -5.84 1.49
N ARG A 138 -14.38 -4.61 1.05
CA ARG A 138 -14.75 -4.14 -0.30
C ARG A 138 -14.03 -4.87 -1.43
N TYR A 139 -12.82 -5.39 -1.19
CA TYR A 139 -11.95 -5.94 -2.23
C TYR A 139 -11.56 -7.40 -2.03
N ASN A 140 -12.00 -8.07 -0.95
CA ASN A 140 -11.65 -9.45 -0.65
C ASN A 140 -12.05 -10.43 -1.78
N ALA A 141 -13.17 -10.19 -2.47
CA ALA A 141 -13.62 -10.96 -3.63
C ALA A 141 -12.73 -10.77 -4.87
N LYS A 142 -11.87 -9.73 -4.89
CA LYS A 142 -10.95 -9.49 -6.00
C LYS A 142 -9.67 -10.30 -5.82
N ILE A 143 -9.49 -11.23 -6.74
CA ILE A 143 -8.25 -11.97 -6.91
C ILE A 143 -7.25 -11.16 -7.76
N ARG A 144 -5.97 -11.19 -7.38
CA ARG A 144 -4.86 -10.53 -8.09
C ARG A 144 -3.56 -11.33 -8.02
N ALA A 145 -2.59 -10.93 -8.86
CA ALA A 145 -1.23 -11.49 -8.77
C ALA A 145 -0.48 -10.88 -7.57
N GLY A 146 -0.01 -11.73 -6.67
CA GLY A 146 0.70 -11.35 -5.44
C GLY A 146 2.16 -10.93 -5.65
N ARG A 147 2.95 -10.85 -4.57
CA ARG A 147 4.39 -10.56 -4.64
C ARG A 147 5.22 -11.78 -5.05
N GLY A 148 4.96 -12.90 -4.39
CA GLY A 148 5.68 -14.17 -4.54
C GLY A 148 5.06 -15.26 -3.66
N PHE A 149 5.39 -16.51 -3.96
CA PHE A 149 4.95 -17.70 -3.24
C PHE A 149 5.55 -17.76 -1.84
N THR A 150 4.83 -18.35 -0.89
CA THR A 150 5.35 -18.58 0.46
C THR A 150 6.29 -19.77 0.49
N LEU A 151 7.04 -19.91 1.59
CA LEU A 151 7.89 -21.07 1.81
C LEU A 151 7.06 -22.35 1.98
N ASP A 152 5.87 -22.25 2.58
CA ASP A 152 4.98 -23.39 2.82
C ASP A 152 4.41 -23.94 1.51
N GLU A 153 4.00 -23.06 0.59
CA GLU A 153 3.54 -23.45 -0.75
C GLU A 153 4.64 -24.14 -1.55
N LEU A 154 5.86 -23.59 -1.50
CA LEU A 154 7.01 -24.17 -2.19
C LEU A 154 7.39 -25.53 -1.60
N LYS A 155 7.32 -25.69 -0.28
CA LYS A 155 7.58 -26.96 0.41
C LYS A 155 6.52 -27.99 0.01
N ALA A 156 5.26 -27.62 -0.02
CA ALA A 156 4.15 -28.50 -0.45
C ALA A 156 4.27 -28.91 -1.93
N ALA A 157 4.75 -28.02 -2.80
CA ALA A 157 5.01 -28.32 -4.21
C ALA A 157 6.35 -29.05 -4.47
N GLY A 158 7.14 -29.34 -3.43
CA GLY A 158 8.46 -29.98 -3.57
C GLY A 158 9.50 -29.13 -4.30
N ILE A 159 9.41 -27.80 -4.21
CA ILE A 159 10.34 -26.86 -4.85
C ILE A 159 11.22 -26.20 -3.78
N PRO A 160 12.55 -26.36 -3.82
CA PRO A 160 13.41 -25.72 -2.83
C PRO A 160 13.49 -24.20 -3.04
N LYS A 161 13.46 -23.44 -1.93
CA LYS A 161 13.41 -21.96 -1.95
C LYS A 161 14.53 -21.27 -2.73
N LYS A 162 15.72 -21.88 -2.80
CA LYS A 162 16.88 -21.34 -3.53
C LYS A 162 16.78 -21.57 -5.04
N LEU A 163 16.11 -22.64 -5.44
CA LEU A 163 15.91 -23.04 -6.83
C LEU A 163 14.71 -22.33 -7.47
N ALA A 164 13.70 -21.95 -6.68
CA ALA A 164 12.53 -21.24 -7.19
C ALA A 164 12.89 -19.96 -8.01
N PRO A 165 13.73 -19.03 -7.51
CA PRO A 165 14.13 -17.85 -8.29
C PRO A 165 14.91 -18.17 -9.57
N THR A 166 15.71 -19.23 -9.58
CA THR A 166 16.51 -19.61 -10.77
C THR A 166 15.63 -20.11 -11.89
N ILE A 167 14.58 -20.87 -11.57
CA ILE A 167 13.58 -21.33 -12.55
C ILE A 167 12.71 -20.16 -13.05
N GLY A 168 12.47 -19.15 -12.20
CA GLY A 168 11.60 -18.02 -12.54
C GLY A 168 10.30 -18.01 -11.73
N ILE A 169 10.35 -18.46 -10.49
CA ILE A 169 9.25 -18.38 -9.51
C ILE A 169 9.60 -17.30 -8.50
N ALA A 170 8.71 -16.32 -8.30
CA ALA A 170 8.93 -15.27 -7.31
C ALA A 170 8.66 -15.81 -5.89
N VAL A 171 9.55 -15.54 -4.94
CA VAL A 171 9.42 -15.98 -3.54
C VAL A 171 9.18 -14.77 -2.64
N ASP A 172 8.22 -14.89 -1.72
CA ASP A 172 7.93 -13.88 -0.70
C ASP A 172 7.87 -14.51 0.69
N HIS A 173 8.97 -14.39 1.44
CA HIS A 173 9.11 -14.97 2.78
C HIS A 173 8.26 -14.30 3.86
N ARG A 174 7.63 -13.15 3.56
CA ARG A 174 6.83 -12.38 4.53
C ARG A 174 5.36 -12.80 4.58
N ARG A 175 4.84 -13.36 3.48
CA ARG A 175 3.43 -13.76 3.41
C ARG A 175 3.23 -15.04 4.20
N LYS A 176 2.11 -15.11 4.92
CA LYS A 176 1.69 -16.27 5.72
C LYS A 176 0.38 -16.80 5.16
N ASN A 177 0.20 -18.12 5.19
CA ASN A 177 -1.05 -18.77 4.79
C ASN A 177 -1.91 -19.01 6.02
N ARG A 178 -3.16 -18.53 5.96
CA ARG A 178 -4.17 -18.72 7.01
C ARG A 178 -5.28 -19.68 6.58
N CYS A 179 -5.52 -19.81 5.28
CA CYS A 179 -6.58 -20.63 4.71
C CYS A 179 -5.96 -21.76 3.88
N LEU A 180 -6.49 -22.98 4.02
CA LEU A 180 -6.06 -24.15 3.25
C LEU A 180 -6.39 -24.01 1.76
N GLU A 181 -7.56 -23.48 1.41
CA GLU A 181 -7.97 -23.25 0.02
C GLU A 181 -6.92 -22.47 -0.78
N SER A 182 -6.46 -21.34 -0.22
CA SER A 182 -5.46 -20.49 -0.87
C SER A 182 -4.08 -21.15 -0.97
N LEU A 183 -3.76 -22.05 -0.04
CA LEU A 183 -2.53 -22.83 -0.09
C LEU A 183 -2.61 -23.82 -1.26
N GLN A 184 -3.69 -24.60 -1.33
CA GLN A 184 -3.91 -25.60 -2.37
C GLN A 184 -3.99 -24.99 -3.77
N GLU A 185 -4.71 -23.88 -3.95
CA GLU A 185 -4.80 -23.18 -5.24
C GLU A 185 -3.40 -22.77 -5.74
N ASN A 186 -2.57 -22.23 -4.85
CA ASN A 186 -1.21 -21.82 -5.20
C ASN A 186 -0.27 -23.00 -5.43
N VAL A 187 -0.43 -24.10 -4.70
CA VAL A 187 0.32 -25.35 -4.96
C VAL A 187 -0.05 -25.92 -6.32
N ASN A 188 -1.34 -25.98 -6.66
CA ASN A 188 -1.82 -26.41 -7.97
C ASN A 188 -1.27 -25.50 -9.08
N ARG A 189 -1.19 -24.19 -8.82
CA ARG A 189 -0.56 -23.23 -9.73
C ARG A 189 0.94 -23.46 -9.92
N LEU A 190 1.66 -23.87 -8.87
CA LEU A 190 3.07 -24.24 -8.98
C LEU A 190 3.26 -25.54 -9.77
N ASN A 191 2.42 -26.54 -9.53
CA ASN A 191 2.46 -27.83 -10.23
C ASN A 191 2.15 -27.67 -11.73
N THR A 192 1.11 -26.91 -12.06
CA THR A 192 0.77 -26.59 -13.46
C THR A 192 1.86 -25.79 -14.16
N TYR A 193 2.56 -24.90 -13.46
CA TYR A 193 3.71 -24.20 -14.01
C TYR A 193 4.90 -25.13 -14.23
N ARG A 194 5.20 -26.00 -13.26
CA ARG A 194 6.28 -26.98 -13.36
C ARG A 194 6.08 -27.94 -14.53
N ALA A 195 4.85 -28.41 -14.75
CA ALA A 195 4.51 -29.27 -15.88
C ALA A 195 4.69 -28.59 -17.25
N LYS A 196 4.53 -27.26 -17.31
CA LYS A 196 4.68 -26.47 -18.54
C LYS A 196 6.08 -25.88 -18.73
N LEU A 197 6.98 -26.10 -17.77
CA LEU A 197 8.31 -25.50 -17.77
C LEU A 197 9.27 -26.36 -18.59
N VAL A 198 9.79 -25.79 -19.67
CA VAL A 198 10.90 -26.37 -20.45
C VAL A 198 12.22 -25.82 -19.91
N VAL A 199 13.06 -26.68 -19.33
CA VAL A 199 14.37 -26.30 -18.78
C VAL A 199 15.47 -26.65 -19.77
N PHE A 200 16.25 -25.65 -20.17
CA PHE A 200 17.36 -25.85 -21.11
C PHE A 200 18.59 -26.39 -20.37
N PRO A 201 19.30 -27.38 -20.94
CA PRO A 201 20.55 -27.84 -20.38
C PRO A 201 21.58 -26.72 -20.37
N ARG A 202 22.28 -26.54 -19.24
CA ARG A 202 23.30 -25.49 -19.09
C ARG A 202 24.43 -25.60 -20.13
N ARG A 203 24.73 -26.83 -20.58
CA ARG A 203 25.65 -27.12 -21.68
C ARG A 203 24.92 -28.04 -22.67
N ALA A 204 24.80 -27.62 -23.92
CA ALA A 204 23.99 -28.32 -24.93
C ALA A 204 24.35 -29.81 -25.11
N ARG A 205 25.62 -30.17 -24.94
CA ARG A 205 26.11 -31.57 -25.08
C ARG A 205 26.07 -32.40 -23.80
N LYS A 206 25.67 -31.83 -22.66
CA LYS A 206 25.66 -32.49 -21.35
C LYS A 206 24.33 -32.21 -20.65
N SER A 207 23.29 -32.94 -21.05
CA SER A 207 22.01 -32.94 -20.36
C SER A 207 22.12 -33.62 -19.00
N LYS A 208 21.38 -33.11 -18.03
CA LYS A 208 21.24 -33.64 -16.68
C LYS A 208 19.78 -34.00 -16.40
N ALA A 209 19.55 -34.69 -15.29
CA ALA A 209 18.20 -34.97 -14.81
C ALA A 209 17.40 -33.66 -14.62
N GLY A 210 16.25 -33.57 -15.31
CA GLY A 210 15.36 -32.40 -15.29
C GLY A 210 15.56 -31.40 -16.43
N ASP A 211 16.51 -31.65 -17.35
CA ASP A 211 16.60 -30.92 -18.61
C ASP A 211 15.60 -31.47 -19.64
N ALA A 212 15.14 -30.61 -20.54
CA ALA A 212 14.21 -30.95 -21.60
C ALA A 212 14.84 -31.78 -22.72
N THR A 213 14.02 -32.55 -23.43
CA THR A 213 14.43 -33.35 -24.59
C THR A 213 14.70 -32.47 -25.81
N ALA A 214 15.45 -32.97 -26.81
CA ALA A 214 15.81 -32.19 -27.99
C ALA A 214 14.58 -31.69 -28.78
N GLU A 215 13.48 -32.44 -28.77
CA GLU A 215 12.22 -32.10 -29.44
C GLU A 215 11.52 -30.91 -28.76
N GLU A 216 11.45 -30.92 -27.43
CA GLU A 216 10.90 -29.82 -26.62
C GLU A 216 11.71 -28.54 -26.74
N LEU A 217 13.03 -28.66 -26.92
CA LEU A 217 13.92 -27.51 -27.11
C LEU A 217 13.68 -26.81 -28.45
N SER A 218 13.38 -27.56 -29.51
CA SER A 218 13.12 -27.00 -30.84
C SER A 218 11.77 -26.29 -30.93
N SER A 219 10.77 -26.81 -30.22
CA SER A 219 9.41 -26.25 -30.15
C SER A 219 9.27 -25.10 -29.13
N ALA A 220 10.27 -24.88 -28.28
CA ALA A 220 10.25 -23.86 -27.25
C ALA A 220 10.19 -22.44 -27.86
N THR A 221 9.04 -21.79 -27.70
CA THR A 221 8.83 -20.40 -28.11
C THR A 221 8.73 -19.47 -26.91
N GLN A 222 9.15 -18.21 -27.09
CA GLN A 222 9.09 -17.22 -26.03
C GLN A 222 7.65 -16.77 -25.79
N VAL A 223 7.15 -16.97 -24.56
CA VAL A 223 5.86 -16.40 -24.14
C VAL A 223 6.03 -14.89 -23.91
N THR A 224 5.38 -14.09 -24.77
CA THR A 224 5.43 -12.62 -24.72
C THR A 224 4.44 -12.01 -23.72
N ARG A 225 3.32 -12.69 -23.45
CA ARG A 225 2.27 -12.27 -22.50
C ARG A 225 2.57 -12.73 -21.07
N SER A 226 1.66 -12.44 -20.14
CA SER A 226 1.77 -12.91 -18.76
C SER A 226 1.78 -14.43 -18.67
N VAL A 227 2.74 -14.98 -17.94
CA VAL A 227 2.83 -16.42 -17.67
C VAL A 227 1.65 -16.85 -16.79
N LEU A 228 0.84 -17.79 -17.29
CA LEU A 228 -0.36 -18.33 -16.64
C LEU A 228 -1.28 -17.21 -16.09
N PRO A 229 -2.00 -16.46 -16.94
CA PRO A 229 -2.85 -15.38 -16.48
C PRO A 229 -3.90 -15.89 -15.49
N ILE A 230 -4.18 -15.09 -14.46
CA ILE A 230 -5.20 -15.43 -13.45
C ILE A 230 -6.57 -15.13 -14.07
N VAL A 231 -7.31 -16.20 -14.37
CA VAL A 231 -8.69 -16.12 -14.85
C VAL A 231 -9.61 -16.14 -13.65
N LYS A 232 -10.62 -15.27 -13.64
CA LYS A 232 -11.64 -15.27 -12.60
C LYS A 232 -12.71 -16.29 -13.01
N PRO A 233 -12.90 -17.39 -12.28
CA PRO A 233 -13.99 -18.31 -12.58
C PRO A 233 -15.31 -17.57 -12.36
N ARG A 234 -16.25 -17.75 -13.30
CA ARG A 234 -17.64 -17.36 -13.07
C ARG A 234 -18.28 -18.51 -12.29
N PRO A 235 -18.89 -18.24 -11.12
CA PRO A 235 -19.59 -19.30 -10.41
C PRO A 235 -20.73 -19.80 -11.28
N THR A 236 -20.78 -21.11 -11.52
CA THR A 236 -21.92 -21.78 -12.13
C THR A 236 -22.97 -21.96 -11.05
N VAL A 237 -24.16 -21.41 -11.25
CA VAL A 237 -25.28 -21.57 -10.34
C VAL A 237 -26.17 -22.68 -10.86
N GLU A 238 -26.35 -23.72 -10.07
CA GLU A 238 -27.33 -24.76 -10.35
C GLU A 238 -28.70 -24.31 -9.86
N ILE A 239 -29.74 -24.58 -10.66
CA ILE A 239 -31.11 -24.24 -10.30
C ILE A 239 -31.65 -25.37 -9.42
N VAL A 240 -31.86 -25.08 -8.14
CA VAL A 240 -32.37 -26.04 -7.16
C VAL A 240 -33.78 -25.63 -6.73
N SER A 241 -34.65 -26.61 -6.48
CA SER A 241 -35.99 -26.37 -5.93
C SER A 241 -35.90 -25.75 -4.53
N VAL A 242 -36.76 -24.75 -4.26
CA VAL A 242 -36.78 -24.05 -2.97
C VAL A 242 -37.32 -24.98 -1.88
N THR A 243 -36.47 -25.31 -0.90
CA THR A 243 -36.87 -26.09 0.28
C THR A 243 -37.71 -25.25 1.25
N ASP A 244 -38.51 -25.90 2.09
CA ASP A 244 -39.37 -25.18 3.04
C ASP A 244 -38.57 -24.42 4.12
N GLU A 245 -37.37 -24.91 4.46
CA GLU A 245 -36.42 -24.19 5.32
C GLU A 245 -36.03 -22.83 4.72
N MET A 246 -35.73 -22.77 3.41
CA MET A 246 -35.39 -21.52 2.72
C MET A 246 -36.56 -20.54 2.72
N LYS A 247 -37.81 -21.03 2.63
CA LYS A 247 -39.02 -20.20 2.70
C LYS A 247 -39.23 -19.62 4.10
N SER A 248 -38.94 -20.41 5.14
CA SER A 248 -39.08 -19.99 6.53
C SER A 248 -38.03 -18.96 6.97
N GLN A 249 -36.87 -18.93 6.30
CA GLN A 249 -35.74 -18.10 6.70
C GLN A 249 -35.97 -16.61 6.40
N LYS A 250 -36.28 -15.84 7.45
CA LYS A 250 -36.47 -14.39 7.39
C LYS A 250 -35.14 -13.62 7.29
N GLY A 251 -34.63 -13.44 6.08
CA GLY A 251 -33.31 -12.81 5.81
C GLY A 251 -33.09 -11.44 6.47
N TYR A 252 -34.07 -10.53 6.38
CA TYR A 252 -33.98 -9.19 7.00
C TYR A 252 -33.83 -9.25 8.53
N TYR A 253 -34.65 -10.08 9.19
CA TYR A 253 -34.65 -10.24 10.64
C TYR A 253 -33.33 -10.84 11.12
N LYS A 254 -32.81 -11.86 10.42
CA LYS A 254 -31.50 -12.46 10.71
C LYS A 254 -30.38 -11.41 10.66
N LEU A 255 -30.33 -10.58 9.62
CA LEU A 255 -29.32 -9.52 9.51
C LEU A 255 -29.38 -8.50 10.67
N ARG A 256 -30.59 -8.15 11.13
CA ARG A 256 -30.78 -7.27 12.30
C ARG A 256 -30.35 -7.92 13.61
N GLN A 257 -30.68 -9.20 13.79
CA GLN A 257 -30.29 -9.98 14.96
C GLN A 257 -28.76 -10.13 15.04
N GLU A 258 -28.08 -10.42 13.93
CA GLU A 258 -26.61 -10.52 13.89
C GLU A 258 -25.93 -9.19 14.23
N ARG A 259 -26.42 -8.06 13.68
CA ARG A 259 -25.91 -6.73 14.05
C ARG A 259 -26.08 -6.46 15.55
N MET A 260 -27.20 -6.88 16.12
CA MET A 260 -27.46 -6.71 17.56
C MET A 260 -26.56 -7.62 18.40
N ASN A 261 -26.33 -8.87 17.97
CA ASN A 261 -25.41 -9.79 18.62
C ASN A 261 -24.00 -9.22 18.66
N GLU A 262 -23.47 -8.73 17.54
CA GLU A 262 -22.14 -8.11 17.46
C GLU A 262 -22.05 -6.85 18.36
N ARG A 263 -23.08 -6.01 18.35
CA ARG A 263 -23.14 -4.81 19.21
C ARG A 263 -23.17 -5.14 20.71
N LEU A 264 -23.86 -6.21 21.10
CA LEU A 264 -24.10 -6.55 22.51
C LEU A 264 -23.11 -7.56 23.10
N VAL A 265 -22.09 -8.01 22.36
CA VAL A 265 -21.09 -8.99 22.86
C VAL A 265 -20.47 -8.55 24.18
N GLY A 266 -20.01 -7.30 24.27
CA GLY A 266 -19.35 -6.79 25.48
C GLY A 266 -20.30 -6.70 26.68
N VAL A 267 -21.53 -6.21 26.46
CA VAL A 267 -22.54 -6.07 27.54
C VAL A 267 -22.96 -7.44 28.07
N ARG A 268 -23.18 -8.41 27.17
CA ARG A 268 -23.56 -9.78 27.55
C ARG A 268 -22.45 -10.49 28.33
N LYS A 269 -21.19 -10.35 27.91
CA LYS A 269 -20.04 -10.89 28.66
C LYS A 269 -19.95 -10.30 30.06
N LYS A 270 -20.05 -8.97 30.18
CA LYS A 270 -20.03 -8.30 31.48
C LYS A 270 -21.17 -8.79 32.41
N LYS A 271 -22.39 -8.94 31.88
CA LYS A 271 -23.52 -9.44 32.67
C LYS A 271 -23.33 -10.90 33.09
N ALA A 272 -22.81 -11.75 32.22
CA ALA A 272 -22.49 -13.13 32.57
C ALA A 272 -21.43 -13.20 33.68
N GLU A 273 -20.34 -12.43 33.55
CA GLU A 273 -19.29 -12.36 34.58
C GLU A 273 -19.80 -11.78 35.92
N GLN A 274 -20.80 -10.90 35.91
CA GLN A 274 -21.43 -10.38 37.11
C GLN A 274 -22.34 -11.43 37.77
N ALA A 275 -23.18 -12.11 37.00
CA ALA A 275 -24.01 -13.20 37.49
C ALA A 275 -23.17 -14.33 38.11
N GLU A 276 -22.07 -14.73 37.46
CA GLU A 276 -21.15 -15.74 38.02
C GLU A 276 -20.45 -15.28 39.32
N LYS A 277 -20.24 -13.97 39.51
CA LYS A 277 -19.67 -13.43 40.76
C LYS A 277 -20.70 -13.34 41.87
N GLU A 278 -21.95 -13.08 41.52
CA GLU A 278 -23.09 -13.08 42.45
C GLU A 278 -23.45 -14.51 42.89
N GLU A 279 -23.38 -15.50 42.00
CA GLU A 279 -23.59 -16.92 42.34
C GLU A 279 -22.47 -17.52 43.20
N LYS A 280 -21.26 -16.95 43.15
CA LYS A 280 -20.11 -17.39 43.95
C LYS A 280 -20.00 -16.69 45.32
N LYS A 281 -20.87 -15.73 45.61
CA LYS A 281 -20.88 -14.97 46.85
C LYS A 281 -22.02 -15.44 47.75
#